data_AF-A0A4Q5P055-F1
#
_entry.id   AF-A0A4Q5P055-F1
#
_cell.length_a   1.000
_cell.length_b   1.000
_cell.length_c   1.000
_cell.angle_alpha   90.00
_cell.angle_beta   90.00
_cell.angle_gamma   90.00
#
_symmetry.space_group_name_H-M   'P 1'
#
loop_
_entity.id
_entity.type
_entity.pdbx_description
1 polymer ?
#
loop_
_entity_poly.entity_id
_entity_poly.type
_entity_poly.pdbx_seq_one_letter_code
_entity_poly.pdbx_strand_id
1 'polypeptide(L)'
;MSINLKRPFELSGVANHCGLSVSRLSHLFKAHMGESPQQFHERQRLQHATQLLRLTGLSVAEVAQEIGYADPFYFSNRFRRAFGKSPLQFRKSRS
;
A
#
# COMPACT_ATOMS: atom_id res chain seq x y z
N MET A 1 -15.62 -3.79 -5.86
CA MET A 1 -15.25 -2.68 -4.97
C MET A 1 -13.78 -2.35 -5.23
N SER A 2 -13.50 -1.33 -6.03
CA SER A 2 -12.14 -1.01 -6.47
C SER A 2 -11.43 -0.20 -5.38
N ILE A 3 -10.41 -0.78 -4.74
CA ILE A 3 -9.63 -0.09 -3.70
C ILE A 3 -8.75 0.96 -4.40
N ASN A 4 -8.99 2.23 -4.11
CA ASN A 4 -8.17 3.32 -4.63
C ASN A 4 -6.87 3.41 -3.82
N LEU A 5 -5.78 2.89 -4.37
CA LEU A 5 -4.47 2.80 -3.69
C LEU A 5 -3.70 4.14 -3.67
N LYS A 6 -4.14 5.17 -4.41
CA LYS A 6 -3.51 6.49 -4.45
C LYS A 6 -3.92 7.39 -3.30
N ARG A 7 -5.14 7.24 -2.78
CA ARG A 7 -5.67 8.13 -1.74
C ARG A 7 -5.33 7.61 -0.34
N PRO A 8 -5.23 8.50 0.67
CA PRO A 8 -5.20 8.07 2.06
C PRO A 8 -6.42 7.20 2.33
N PHE A 9 -6.21 6.06 2.98
CA PHE A 9 -7.31 5.19 3.38
C PHE A 9 -8.12 5.86 4.49
N GLU A 10 -9.24 6.48 4.12
CA GLU A 10 -10.16 7.10 5.07
C GLU A 10 -11.06 6.05 5.72
N LEU A 11 -10.53 5.41 6.76
CA LEU A 11 -11.26 4.43 7.55
C LEU A 11 -12.56 5.01 8.14
N SER A 12 -12.61 6.32 8.40
CA SER A 12 -13.80 7.06 8.82
C SER A 12 -14.94 6.96 7.81
N GLY A 13 -14.66 7.08 6.51
CA GLY A 13 -15.67 6.97 5.45
C GLY A 13 -16.29 5.58 5.41
N VAL A 14 -15.46 4.53 5.55
CA VAL A 14 -15.93 3.13 5.60
C VAL A 14 -16.73 2.88 6.87
N ALA A 15 -16.25 3.38 8.01
CA ALA A 15 -16.93 3.23 9.30
C ALA A 15 -18.33 3.86 9.27
N ASN A 16 -18.43 5.10 8.77
CA ASN A 16 -19.69 5.81 8.61
C ASN A 16 -20.66 5.07 7.69
N HIS A 17 -20.17 4.56 6.55
CA HIS A 17 -21.01 3.78 5.62
C HIS A 17 -21.54 2.48 6.26
N CYS A 18 -20.77 1.87 7.15
CA CYS A 18 -21.16 0.67 7.89
C CYS A 18 -21.94 0.96 9.18
N GLY A 19 -22.18 2.23 9.55
CA GLY A 19 -22.81 2.60 10.82
C GLY A 19 -21.96 2.23 12.06
N LEU A 20 -20.64 2.15 11.90
CA LEU A 20 -19.70 1.77 12.95
C LEU A 20 -18.83 2.94 13.37
N SER A 21 -18.34 2.91 14.61
CA SER A 21 -17.20 3.75 14.99
C SER A 21 -15.92 3.23 14.30
N VAL A 22 -14.97 4.13 14.03
CA VAL A 22 -13.66 3.81 13.45
C VAL A 22 -12.92 2.72 14.26
N SER A 23 -12.99 2.81 15.59
CA SER A 23 -12.39 1.81 16.49
C SER A 23 -13.08 0.45 16.37
N ARG A 24 -14.42 0.42 16.28
CA ARG A 24 -15.17 -0.84 16.12
C ARG A 24 -14.87 -1.49 14.77
N LEU A 25 -14.84 -0.72 13.69
CA LEU A 25 -14.47 -1.21 12.38
C LEU A 25 -13.02 -1.72 12.35
N SER A 26 -12.05 -0.99 12.93
CA SER A 26 -10.66 -1.45 13.04
C SER A 26 -10.54 -2.77 13.78
N HIS A 27 -11.25 -2.90 14.91
CA HIS A 27 -11.23 -4.11 15.72
C HIS A 27 -11.80 -5.30 14.96
N LEU A 28 -12.98 -5.14 14.33
CA LEU A 28 -13.61 -6.19 13.53
C LEU A 28 -12.73 -6.57 12.33
N PHE A 29 -12.20 -5.59 11.60
CA PHE A 29 -11.33 -5.84 10.47
C PHE A 29 -10.10 -6.63 10.89
N LYS A 30 -9.43 -6.24 11.98
CA LYS A 30 -8.27 -6.97 12.50
C LYS A 30 -8.64 -8.39 12.97
N ALA A 31 -9.80 -8.57 13.59
CA ALA A 31 -10.28 -9.88 14.02
C ALA A 31 -10.51 -10.83 12.83
N HIS A 32 -10.98 -10.32 11.69
CA HIS A 32 -11.24 -11.12 10.50
C HIS A 32 -10.04 -11.26 9.55
N MET A 33 -9.20 -10.23 9.43
CA MET A 33 -8.12 -10.16 8.44
C MET A 33 -6.72 -10.36 9.04
N GLY A 34 -6.59 -10.41 10.37
CA GLY A 34 -5.32 -10.55 11.09
C GLY A 34 -4.47 -9.28 11.16
N GLU A 35 -4.80 -8.25 10.37
CA GLU A 35 -4.06 -6.97 10.30
C GLU A 35 -5.02 -5.78 10.36
N SER A 36 -4.51 -4.60 10.74
CA SER A 36 -5.35 -3.39 10.75
C SER A 36 -5.69 -2.95 9.32
N PRO A 37 -6.79 -2.21 9.11
CA PRO A 37 -7.15 -1.67 7.80
C PRO A 37 -6.01 -0.85 7.15
N GLN A 38 -5.25 -0.11 7.95
CA GLN A 38 -4.11 0.67 7.48
C GLN A 38 -2.94 -0.23 7.03
N GLN A 39 -2.66 -1.31 7.77
CA GLN A 39 -1.64 -2.29 7.40
C GLN A 39 -2.02 -3.01 6.10
N PHE A 40 -3.29 -3.43 5.99
CA PHE A 40 -3.83 -4.02 4.77
C PHE A 40 -3.68 -3.07 3.59
N HIS A 41 -4.09 -1.81 3.74
CA HIS A 41 -3.98 -0.82 2.68
C HIS A 41 -2.53 -0.62 2.23
N GLU A 42 -1.62 -0.46 3.17
CA GLU A 42 -0.19 -0.33 2.89
C GLU A 42 0.36 -1.56 2.15
N ARG A 43 -0.02 -2.76 2.58
CA ARG A 43 0.39 -4.01 1.92
C ARG A 43 -0.10 -4.05 0.48
N GLN A 44 -1.36 -3.68 0.22
CA GLN A 44 -1.91 -3.61 -1.13
C GLN A 44 -1.19 -2.57 -2.01
N ARG A 45 -0.84 -1.39 -1.47
CA ARG A 45 -0.05 -0.37 -2.19
C ARG A 45 1.32 -0.90 -2.59
N LEU A 46 2.01 -1.53 -1.64
CA LEU A 46 3.34 -2.09 -1.86
C LEU A 46 3.29 -3.27 -2.84
N GLN A 47 2.25 -4.11 -2.82
CA GLN A 47 2.01 -5.14 -3.83
C GLN A 47 1.78 -4.52 -5.22
N HIS A 48 0.98 -3.46 -5.34
CA HIS A 48 0.80 -2.78 -6.61
C HIS A 48 2.11 -2.16 -7.12
N ALA A 49 2.94 -1.63 -6.23
CA ALA A 49 4.29 -1.17 -6.58
C ALA A 49 5.13 -2.28 -7.22
N THR A 50 5.05 -3.53 -6.73
CA THR A 50 5.76 -4.66 -7.34
C THR A 50 5.29 -4.93 -8.77
N GLN A 51 3.99 -4.78 -9.04
CA GLN A 51 3.42 -4.95 -10.38
C GLN A 51 3.94 -3.86 -11.31
N LEU A 52 3.89 -2.59 -10.89
CA LEU A 52 4.43 -1.47 -11.66
C LEU A 52 5.93 -1.66 -11.94
N LEU A 53 6.71 -2.04 -10.93
CA LEU A 53 8.15 -2.28 -11.10
C LEU A 53 8.47 -3.39 -12.11
N ARG A 54 7.60 -4.41 -12.21
CA ARG A 54 7.76 -5.56 -13.12
C ARG A 54 7.21 -5.32 -14.51
N LEU A 55 6.07 -4.66 -14.62
CA LEU A 55 5.29 -4.60 -15.86
C LEU A 55 5.48 -3.30 -16.63
N THR A 56 6.10 -2.28 -16.03
CA THR A 56 6.28 -0.96 -16.66
C THR A 56 7.73 -0.49 -16.63
N GLY A 57 8.02 0.53 -17.45
CA GLY A 57 9.30 1.24 -17.49
C GLY A 57 9.40 2.43 -16.52
N LEU A 58 8.40 2.64 -15.65
CA LEU A 58 8.34 3.80 -14.76
C LEU A 58 9.57 3.87 -13.84
N SER A 59 10.12 5.05 -13.62
CA SER A 59 11.15 5.29 -12.62
C SER A 59 10.64 4.96 -11.21
N VAL A 60 11.56 4.74 -10.26
CA VAL A 60 11.19 4.47 -8.85
C VAL A 60 10.39 5.64 -8.26
N ALA A 61 10.69 6.88 -8.68
CA ALA A 61 9.96 8.06 -8.27
C ALA A 61 8.53 8.09 -8.82
N GLU A 62 8.34 7.77 -10.10
CA GLU A 62 6.99 7.68 -10.70
C GLU A 62 6.16 6.57 -10.05
N VAL A 63 6.76 5.41 -9.75
CA VAL A 63 6.07 4.34 -9.00
C VAL A 63 5.66 4.81 -7.61
N ALA A 64 6.52 5.55 -6.91
CA ALA A 64 6.19 6.12 -5.60
C ALA A 64 4.96 7.04 -5.67
N GLN A 65 4.94 7.95 -6.66
CA GLN A 65 3.79 8.83 -6.89
C GLN A 65 2.53 8.05 -7.30
N GLU A 66 2.68 7.02 -8.13
CA GLU A 66 1.54 6.24 -8.62
C GLU A 66 0.84 5.46 -7.50
N ILE A 67 1.58 5.06 -6.47
CA ILE A 67 0.99 4.41 -5.31
C ILE A 67 0.75 5.39 -4.15
N GLY A 68 0.93 6.70 -4.34
CA GLY A 68 0.57 7.75 -3.37
C GLY A 68 1.63 8.09 -2.31
N TYR A 69 2.91 7.83 -2.54
CA TYR A 69 4.00 8.37 -1.71
C TYR A 69 4.54 9.65 -2.34
N ALA A 70 4.51 10.74 -1.57
CA ALA A 70 5.11 12.01 -1.99
C ALA A 70 6.65 11.94 -2.05
N ASP A 71 7.27 11.17 -1.15
CA ASP A 71 8.72 11.00 -1.07
C ASP A 71 9.16 9.62 -1.59
N PRO A 72 9.89 9.56 -2.72
CA PRO A 72 10.48 8.33 -3.25
C PRO A 72 11.46 7.62 -2.31
N PHE A 73 12.19 8.35 -1.46
CA PHE A 73 13.10 7.77 -0.48
C PHE A 73 12.34 7.05 0.62
N TYR A 74 11.29 7.68 1.16
CA TYR A 74 10.39 7.05 2.11
C TYR A 74 9.75 5.79 1.53
N PHE A 75 9.20 5.86 0.30
CA PHE A 75 8.70 4.68 -0.41
C PHE A 75 9.76 3.57 -0.49
N SER A 76 10.98 3.89 -0.91
CA SER A 76 12.05 2.91 -1.07
C SER A 76 12.41 2.21 0.25
N ASN A 77 12.38 2.94 1.36
CA ASN A 77 12.58 2.37 2.69
C ASN A 77 11.43 1.45 3.13
N ARG A 78 10.19 1.86 2.88
CA ARG A 78 9.00 1.04 3.16
C ARG A 78 8.97 -0.23 2.31
N PHE A 79 9.27 -0.12 1.03
CA PHE A 79 9.35 -1.25 0.11
C PHE A 79 10.43 -2.24 0.54
N ARG A 80 11.64 -1.75 0.90
CA ARG A 80 12.72 -2.62 1.39
C ARG A 80 12.34 -3.35 2.68
N ARG A 81 11.66 -2.67 3.61
CA ARG A 81 11.15 -3.32 4.83
C ARG A 81 10.16 -4.43 4.53
N ALA A 82 9.33 -4.28 3.51
CA ALA A 82 8.31 -5.28 3.15
C ALA A 82 8.86 -6.46 2.33
N PHE A 83 9.81 -6.21 1.42
CA PHE A 83 10.27 -7.21 0.43
C PHE A 83 11.74 -7.61 0.58
N GLY A 84 12.47 -7.06 1.55
CA GLY A 84 13.88 -7.35 1.81
C GLY A 84 14.88 -6.76 0.81
N LYS A 85 14.42 -6.11 -0.27
CA LYS A 85 15.25 -5.51 -1.33
C LYS A 85 14.71 -4.14 -1.73
N SER A 86 15.58 -3.25 -2.22
CA SER A 86 15.13 -1.95 -2.73
C SER A 86 14.28 -2.10 -4.01
N PRO A 87 13.43 -1.11 -4.35
CA PRO A 87 12.65 -1.15 -5.60
C PRO A 87 13.50 -1.40 -6.85
N LEU A 88 14.69 -0.77 -6.91
CA LEU A 88 15.62 -0.93 -8.02
C LEU A 88 16.24 -2.34 -8.06
N GLN A 89 16.63 -2.89 -6.90
CA GLN A 89 17.14 -4.26 -6.81
C GLN A 89 16.05 -5.28 -7.20
N PHE A 90 14.82 -5.06 -6.76
CA PHE A 90 13.68 -5.90 -7.11
C PHE A 90 13.39 -5.90 -8.62
N ARG A 91 13.52 -4.74 -9.27
CA ARG A 91 13.40 -4.65 -10.74
C ARG A 91 14.55 -5.38 -11.45
N LYS A 92 15.77 -5.27 -10.94
CA LYS A 92 16.95 -5.94 -11.51
C LYS A 92 16.91 -7.47 -11.37
N SER A 93 16.24 -8.01 -10.35
CA SER A 93 16.05 -9.46 -10.18
C SER A 93 15.03 -10.09 -11.15
N ARG A 94 14.80 -9.48 -12.32
CA ARG A 94 14.03 -10.04 -13.45
C ARG A 94 14.89 -10.96 -14.35
N SER A 95 16.10 -11.32 -13.93
CA SER A 95 16.95 -12.31 -14.61
C SER A 95 16.33 -13.69 -14.59
#